data_AF-A0A2U3VKL2-F1
#
_entry.id   AF-A0A2U3VKL2-F1
#
_cell.length_a   1.000
_cell.length_b   1.000
_cell.length_c   1.000
_cell.angle_alpha   90.00
_cell.angle_beta   90.00
_cell.angle_gamma   90.00
#
_symmetry.space_group_name_H-M   'P 1'
#
loop_
_entity.id
_entity.type
_entity.pdbx_description
1 polymer ?
#
loop_
_entity_poly.entity_id
_entity_poly.type
_entity_poly.pdbx_seq_one_letter_code
_entity_poly.pdbx_strand_id
1 'polypeptide(L)'
;MGSKAKKRVVLPTRPAPPTVEQILEDVRGAPSDDPVFAALALEDSLGLSGRAEDTEAQREQLYQQSRAYVAMNQRLQQAGDRLKEKCEELWRAGEELERDVGQVKQVALPGAMAASLG
;
A
#
# COMPACT_ATOMS: atom_id res chain seq x y z
N MET A 1 -20.52 -10.47 74.84
CA MET A 1 -20.67 -10.60 73.38
C MET A 1 -21.42 -9.39 72.85
N GLY A 2 -20.73 -8.32 72.44
CA GLY A 2 -21.37 -7.07 72.00
C GLY A 2 -21.03 -6.75 70.55
N SER A 3 -21.94 -7.09 69.63
CA SER A 3 -21.76 -6.86 68.19
C SER A 3 -21.95 -5.38 67.84
N LYS A 4 -20.88 -4.70 67.43
CA LYS A 4 -20.93 -3.32 66.94
C LYS A 4 -21.65 -3.29 65.58
N ALA A 5 -22.79 -2.60 65.49
CA ALA A 5 -23.50 -2.39 64.23
C ALA A 5 -22.69 -1.46 63.30
N LYS A 6 -22.30 -1.95 62.12
CA LYS A 6 -21.70 -1.13 61.05
C LYS A 6 -22.77 -0.22 60.46
N LYS A 7 -22.71 1.08 60.71
CA LYS A 7 -23.52 2.08 59.99
C LYS A 7 -23.15 2.02 58.52
N ARG A 8 -24.04 1.46 57.69
CA ARG A 8 -23.92 1.54 56.23
C ARG A 8 -24.11 3.00 55.84
N VAL A 9 -23.04 3.66 55.39
CA VAL A 9 -23.11 4.97 54.76
C VAL A 9 -23.87 4.77 53.45
N VAL A 10 -25.15 5.14 53.44
CA VAL A 10 -25.99 5.11 52.24
C VAL A 10 -25.57 6.31 51.40
N LEU A 11 -24.96 6.04 50.25
CA LEU A 11 -24.64 7.10 49.30
C LEU A 11 -25.95 7.74 48.81
N PRO A 12 -25.99 9.07 48.61
CA PRO A 12 -27.16 9.72 48.05
C PRO A 12 -27.52 9.09 46.70
N THR A 13 -28.81 8.91 46.46
CA THR A 13 -29.31 8.34 45.22
C THR A 13 -28.96 9.25 44.05
N ARG A 14 -28.50 8.65 42.94
CA ARG A 14 -28.26 9.38 41.69
C ARG A 14 -29.57 10.05 41.25
N PRO A 15 -29.54 11.31 40.78
CA PRO A 15 -30.72 11.94 40.20
C PRO A 15 -31.24 11.14 39.01
N ALA A 16 -32.53 11.27 38.74
CA ALA A 16 -33.12 10.74 37.52
C ALA A 16 -32.42 11.36 36.29
N PRO A 17 -32.27 10.60 35.19
CA PRO A 17 -31.78 11.17 33.94
C PRO A 17 -32.74 12.29 33.47
N PRO A 18 -32.23 13.28 32.72
CA PRO A 18 -33.05 14.37 32.21
C PRO A 18 -34.12 13.84 31.25
N THR A 19 -35.23 14.58 31.14
CA THR A 19 -36.28 14.28 30.16
C THR A 19 -35.91 14.81 28.78
N VAL A 20 -36.59 14.32 27.74
CA VAL A 20 -36.36 14.78 26.36
C VAL A 20 -36.63 16.27 26.23
N GLU A 21 -37.65 16.78 26.92
CA GLU A 21 -38.05 18.18 26.90
C GLU A 21 -36.95 19.08 27.46
N GLN A 22 -36.31 18.66 28.55
CA GLN A 22 -35.19 19.37 29.18
C GLN A 22 -33.97 19.41 28.25
N ILE A 23 -33.65 18.29 27.59
CA ILE A 23 -32.56 18.25 26.62
C ILE A 23 -32.85 19.21 25.45
N LEU A 24 -34.07 19.22 24.94
CA LEU A 24 -34.44 20.10 23.83
C LEU A 24 -34.48 21.57 24.24
N GLU A 25 -34.80 21.87 25.50
CA GLU A 25 -34.70 23.23 26.05
C GLU A 25 -33.24 23.69 26.08
N ASP A 26 -32.34 22.86 26.59
CA ASP A 26 -30.90 23.15 26.61
C ASP A 26 -30.35 23.37 25.19
N VAL A 27 -30.75 22.52 24.23
CA VAL A 27 -30.34 22.66 22.82
C VAL A 27 -30.86 23.96 22.20
N ARG A 28 -32.11 24.36 22.47
CA ARG A 28 -32.67 25.62 21.97
C ARG A 28 -32.09 26.85 22.67
N GLY A 29 -31.69 26.71 23.93
CA GLY A 29 -31.09 27.77 24.73
C GLY A 29 -29.59 27.95 24.47
N ALA A 30 -28.94 26.99 23.81
CA ALA A 30 -27.53 27.07 23.46
C ALA A 30 -27.24 28.26 22.53
N PRO A 31 -26.11 28.97 22.72
CA PRO A 31 -25.72 30.04 21.83
C PRO A 31 -25.38 29.50 20.43
N SER A 32 -25.55 30.33 19.40
CA SER A 32 -25.20 29.96 18.01
C SER A 32 -23.73 29.61 17.84
N ASP A 33 -22.86 30.17 18.68
CA ASP A 33 -21.41 29.96 18.67
C ASP A 33 -20.97 28.85 19.63
N ASP A 34 -21.91 28.05 20.15
CA ASP A 34 -21.58 26.88 20.94
C ASP A 34 -20.69 25.94 20.11
N PRO A 35 -19.48 25.59 20.59
CA PRO A 35 -18.53 24.81 19.82
C PRO A 35 -19.05 23.43 19.42
N VAL A 36 -19.95 22.82 20.20
CA VAL A 36 -20.54 21.51 19.89
C VAL A 36 -21.48 21.61 18.70
N PHE A 37 -22.30 22.67 18.65
CA PHE A 37 -23.29 22.85 17.58
C PHE A 37 -22.72 23.57 16.35
N ALA A 38 -21.80 24.52 16.54
CA ALA A 38 -21.16 25.26 15.47
C ALA A 38 -20.22 24.37 14.63
N ALA A 39 -19.51 23.41 15.24
CA ALA A 39 -18.68 22.46 14.51
C ALA A 39 -19.51 21.59 13.55
N LEU A 40 -20.65 21.08 14.01
CA LEU A 40 -21.56 20.26 13.20
C LEU A 40 -22.20 21.08 12.07
N ALA A 41 -22.66 22.31 12.36
CA ALA A 41 -23.20 23.21 11.35
C ALA A 41 -22.14 23.62 10.30
N LEU A 42 -20.88 23.77 10.71
CA LEU A 42 -19.77 24.03 9.80
C LEU A 42 -19.48 22.83 8.89
N GLU A 43 -19.49 21.62 9.44
CA GLU A 43 -19.32 20.39 8.66
C GLU A 43 -20.43 20.17 7.63
N ASP A 44 -21.68 20.45 8.00
CA ASP A 44 -22.85 20.38 7.11
C ASP A 44 -22.83 21.47 6.03
N SER A 45 -22.53 22.72 6.41
CA SER A 45 -22.47 23.85 5.47
C SER A 45 -21.31 23.75 4.49
N LEU A 46 -20.19 23.15 4.89
CA LEU A 46 -19.05 22.87 4.02
C LEU A 46 -19.17 21.54 3.26
N GLY A 47 -20.27 20.79 3.45
CA GLY A 47 -20.52 19.51 2.78
C GLY A 47 -19.47 18.44 3.11
N LEU A 48 -18.84 18.53 4.28
CA LEU A 48 -17.69 17.68 4.66
C LEU A 48 -18.10 16.24 4.98
N SER A 49 -19.37 16.03 5.36
CA SER A 49 -19.91 14.70 5.69
C SER A 49 -19.79 13.71 4.52
N GLY A 50 -20.17 14.10 3.30
CA GLY A 50 -19.98 13.26 2.09
C GLY A 50 -18.55 13.30 1.52
N ARG A 51 -17.78 14.34 1.83
CA ARG A 51 -16.39 14.48 1.39
C ARG A 51 -15.46 13.49 2.09
N ALA A 52 -15.77 13.08 3.31
CA ALA A 52 -14.98 12.09 4.03
C ALA A 52 -14.94 10.74 3.30
N GLU A 53 -16.09 10.22 2.85
CA GLU A 53 -16.17 8.97 2.07
C GLU A 53 -15.47 9.10 0.70
N ASP A 54 -15.64 10.25 0.03
CA ASP A 54 -14.99 10.54 -1.25
C ASP A 54 -13.46 10.60 -1.10
N THR A 55 -12.96 11.12 0.04
CA THR A 55 -11.52 11.10 0.33
C THR A 55 -10.99 9.70 0.67
N GLU A 56 -11.81 8.82 1.26
CA GLU A 56 -11.43 7.44 1.54
C GLU A 56 -11.35 6.61 0.25
N ALA A 57 -12.36 6.74 -0.61
CA ALA A 57 -12.36 6.11 -1.94
C ALA A 57 -11.16 6.57 -2.79
N GLN A 58 -10.84 7.87 -2.75
CA GLN A 58 -9.67 8.41 -3.45
C GLN A 58 -8.34 7.86 -2.89
N ARG A 59 -8.22 7.71 -1.57
CA ARG A 59 -7.03 7.11 -0.92
C ARG A 59 -6.88 5.64 -1.29
N GLU A 60 -7.97 4.89 -1.29
CA GLU A 60 -7.96 3.49 -1.70
C GLU A 60 -7.55 3.37 -3.18
N GLN A 61 -8.07 4.22 -4.06
CA GLN A 61 -7.67 4.24 -5.46
C GLN A 61 -6.16 4.49 -5.63
N LEU A 62 -5.59 5.46 -4.91
CA LEU A 62 -4.16 5.75 -4.94
C LEU A 62 -3.32 4.58 -4.41
N TYR A 63 -3.78 3.92 -3.35
CA TYR A 63 -3.14 2.72 -2.81
C TYR A 63 -3.12 1.59 -3.85
N GLN A 64 -4.25 1.32 -4.51
CA GLN A 64 -4.36 0.32 -5.57
C GLN A 64 -3.42 0.64 -6.75
N GLN A 65 -3.36 1.91 -7.16
CA GLN A 65 -2.46 2.37 -8.21
C GLN A 65 -0.98 2.17 -7.84
N SER A 66 -0.60 2.55 -6.62
CA SER A 66 0.75 2.34 -6.10
C SER A 66 1.13 0.87 -6.09
N ARG A 67 0.23 -0.01 -5.62
CA ARG A 67 0.46 -1.45 -5.61
C ARG A 67 0.64 -2.01 -7.03
N ALA A 68 -0.19 -1.59 -7.97
CA ALA A 68 -0.07 -2.00 -9.37
C ALA A 68 1.25 -1.54 -10.00
N TYR A 69 1.67 -0.30 -9.72
CA TYR A 69 2.96 0.23 -10.16
C TYR A 69 4.14 -0.57 -9.62
N VAL A 70 4.15 -0.88 -8.32
CA VAL A 70 5.22 -1.67 -7.70
C VAL A 70 5.26 -3.08 -8.31
N ALA A 71 4.12 -3.73 -8.48
CA ALA A 71 4.05 -5.05 -9.10
C ALA A 71 4.56 -5.04 -10.55
N MET A 72 4.25 -4.00 -11.32
CA MET A 72 4.74 -3.85 -12.69
C MET A 72 6.26 -3.68 -12.72
N ASN A 73 6.81 -2.83 -11.86
CA ASN A 73 8.27 -2.62 -11.80
C ASN A 73 9.01 -3.89 -11.40
N GLN A 74 8.48 -4.70 -10.49
CA GLN A 74 9.06 -6.00 -10.15
C GLN A 74 9.10 -6.94 -11.36
N ARG A 75 8.03 -6.97 -12.17
CA ARG A 75 8.01 -7.77 -13.41
C ARG A 75 9.02 -7.27 -14.44
N LEU A 76 9.15 -5.95 -14.58
CA LEU A 76 10.14 -5.34 -15.48
C LEU A 76 11.56 -5.68 -15.04
N GLN A 77 11.85 -5.61 -13.74
CA GLN A 77 13.15 -6.00 -13.20
C GLN A 77 13.46 -7.47 -13.54
N GLN A 78 12.53 -8.38 -13.24
CA GLN A 78 12.70 -9.81 -13.55
C GLN A 78 12.91 -10.07 -15.05
N ALA A 79 12.18 -9.36 -15.91
CA ALA A 79 12.36 -9.47 -17.36
C ALA A 79 13.73 -8.94 -17.81
N GLY A 80 14.20 -7.83 -17.23
CA GLY A 80 15.52 -7.27 -17.47
C GLY A 80 16.64 -8.22 -17.04
N ASP A 81 16.52 -8.83 -15.86
CA ASP A 81 17.51 -9.79 -15.34
C ASP A 81 17.60 -11.01 -16.25
N ARG A 82 16.45 -11.59 -16.65
CA ARG A 82 16.39 -12.71 -17.60
C ARG A 82 16.97 -12.36 -18.97
N LEU A 83 16.72 -11.15 -19.46
CA LEU A 83 17.27 -10.69 -20.73
C LEU A 83 18.79 -10.62 -20.65
N LYS A 84 19.33 -10.09 -19.54
CA LYS A 84 20.77 -10.01 -19.30
C LYS A 84 21.40 -11.41 -19.28
N GLU A 85 20.81 -12.36 -18.56
CA GLU A 85 21.26 -13.76 -18.55
C GLU A 85 21.33 -14.35 -19.97
N LYS A 86 20.28 -14.13 -20.78
CA LYS A 86 20.23 -14.61 -22.17
C LYS A 86 21.29 -13.95 -23.06
N CYS A 87 21.55 -12.66 -22.88
CA CYS A 87 22.64 -11.99 -23.59
C CYS A 87 24.01 -12.57 -23.23
N GLU A 88 24.26 -12.89 -21.96
CA GLU A 88 25.52 -13.51 -21.51
C GLU A 88 25.68 -14.96 -22.02
N GLU A 89 24.58 -15.72 -22.09
CA GLU A 89 24.56 -17.03 -22.77
C GLU A 89 24.91 -16.92 -24.25
N LEU A 90 24.28 -15.99 -24.97
CA LEU A 90 24.55 -15.77 -26.40
C LEU A 90 25.97 -15.30 -26.65
N TRP A 91 26.52 -14.45 -25.79
CA TRP A 91 27.91 -14.01 -25.90
C TRP A 91 28.87 -15.18 -25.80
N ARG A 92 28.70 -16.03 -24.77
CA ARG A 92 29.53 -17.23 -24.58
C ARG A 92 29.44 -18.19 -25.76
N ALA A 93 28.22 -18.46 -26.23
CA ALA A 93 28.00 -19.30 -27.40
C ALA A 93 28.66 -18.71 -28.67
N GLY A 94 28.63 -17.39 -28.82
CA GLY A 94 29.30 -16.68 -29.92
C GLY A 94 30.82 -16.84 -29.88
N GLU A 95 31.45 -16.68 -28.70
CA GLU A 95 32.90 -16.88 -28.56
C GLU A 95 33.32 -18.33 -28.78
N GLU A 96 32.50 -19.31 -28.34
CA GLU A 96 32.74 -20.73 -28.59
C GLU A 96 32.70 -21.02 -30.09
N LEU A 97 31.65 -20.54 -30.78
CA LEU A 97 31.52 -20.67 -32.22
C LEU A 97 32.70 -20.05 -32.98
N GLU A 98 33.17 -18.87 -32.55
CA GLU A 98 34.33 -18.21 -33.18
C GLU A 98 35.62 -19.03 -33.01
N ARG A 99 35.83 -19.63 -31.83
CA ARG A 99 36.95 -20.56 -31.58
C ARG A 99 36.85 -21.80 -32.47
N ASP A 100 35.68 -22.40 -32.58
CA ASP A 100 35.46 -23.59 -33.41
C ASP A 100 35.70 -23.30 -34.89
N VAL A 101 35.18 -22.18 -35.40
CA VAL A 101 35.45 -21.72 -36.77
C VAL A 101 36.94 -21.47 -36.98
N GLY A 102 37.62 -20.89 -36.00
CA GLY A 102 39.07 -20.69 -36.02
C GLY A 102 39.85 -22.00 -36.14
N GLN A 103 39.48 -23.02 -35.36
CA GLN A 103 40.09 -24.35 -35.43
C GLN A 103 39.85 -25.02 -36.78
N VAL A 104 38.61 -25.00 -37.29
CA VAL A 104 38.28 -25.58 -38.60
C VAL A 104 39.08 -24.91 -39.72
N LYS A 105 39.24 -23.58 -39.70
CA LYS A 105 40.08 -22.86 -40.67
C LYS A 105 41.55 -23.31 -40.57
N GLN A 106 42.08 -23.47 -39.36
CA GLN A 106 43.46 -23.94 -39.16
C GLN A 106 43.69 -25.39 -39.57
N VAL A 107 42.68 -26.27 -39.53
CA VAL A 107 42.81 -27.67 -40.00
C VAL A 107 42.62 -27.76 -41.52
N ALA A 108 41.73 -26.96 -42.09
CA ALA A 108 41.46 -26.95 -43.53
C ALA A 108 42.60 -26.37 -44.38
N LEU A 109 43.31 -25.35 -43.88
CA LEU A 109 44.44 -24.72 -44.57
C LEU A 109 45.64 -25.66 -44.85
N PRO A 110 46.14 -26.45 -43.88
CA PRO A 110 47.20 -27.44 -44.13
C PRO A 110 46.70 -28.68 -44.88
N GLY A 111 45.42 -29.08 -44.72
CA GLY A 111 44.83 -30.19 -45.48
C GLY A 111 44.77 -29.92 -46.99
N ALA A 112 44.50 -28.68 -47.40
CA ALA A 112 44.49 -28.27 -48.81
C ALA A 112 45.90 -28.21 -49.45
N MET A 113 46.93 -27.87 -48.67
CA MET A 113 48.32 -27.89 -49.16
C MET A 113 48.89 -29.31 -49.29
N ALA A 114 48.50 -30.24 -48.40
CA ALA A 114 48.93 -31.63 -48.48
C ALA A 114 48.27 -32.39 -49.65
N ALA A 115 47.06 -32.00 -50.05
CA ALA A 115 46.33 -32.63 -51.16
C ALA A 115 46.75 -32.12 -52.55
N SER A 116 47.50 -31.02 -52.68
CA SER A 116 47.96 -30.52 -54.00
C SER A 116 49.38 -30.97 -54.39
N LEU A 117 50.07 -31.69 -53.51
CA LEU A 117 51.41 -32.25 -53.72
C LEU A 117 51.41 -33.78 -53.95
N GLY A 118 50.24 -34.40 -54.07
CA GLY A 118 50.06 -35.83 -54.35
C GLY A 118 49.75 -36.14 -55.80
#